data_AF-A0A7Y2G325-F1
#
_entry.id   AF-A0A7Y2G325-F1
#
_cell.length_a   1.000
_cell.length_b   1.000
_cell.length_c   1.000
_cell.angle_alpha   90.00
_cell.angle_beta   90.00
_cell.angle_gamma   90.00
#
_symmetry.space_group_name_H-M   'P 1'
#
loop_
_entity.id
_entity.type
_entity.pdbx_description
1 polymer ?
#
loop_
_entity_poly.entity_id
_entity_poly.type
_entity_poly.pdbx_seq_one_letter_code
_entity_poly.pdbx_strand_id
1 'polypeptide(L)'
;IPRALDIDAVHAIGGGHEEHYVSFDTGGSINSVVFSDEDILKWDGSNWSLYLATTSLDMDWGPADMDALMVPEPEFAATLCIGFWMLGGVIAHRRRRLDSRSGFASRLAGRSTRLRPLGTIFAIGVALAPLQGTAQEGALEINAACAVMIGCFPGDTPGYPVTISEPGAYRLTSELDLGSANTTGIIVAARYVDLDLGGFTIRGVNASGTGTGIAAGITARATRVHNGFVIGTGLDGIHLGGESVVEDVIVYGVGRDGIDVGDESRVLYSTSASNGDDGIVAGESTAVIGNLVWDNVDNGIVFNPASTLRENVSSNNGNLGIIGLGTSIDIAGIGHNVVTNNGVANFDPSLTALQVFITDPNWCPGTSGC
;
A
#
# COMPACT_ATOMS: atom_id res chain seq x y z
N ILE A 1 -29.64 13.70 29.89
CA ILE A 1 -29.85 12.48 29.09
C ILE A 1 -30.41 11.40 30.01
N PRO A 2 -31.57 10.79 29.72
CA PRO A 2 -32.08 9.62 30.45
C PRO A 2 -31.04 8.50 30.57
N ARG A 3 -30.96 7.83 31.72
CA ARG A 3 -29.98 6.75 31.96
C ARG A 3 -30.11 5.52 31.08
N ALA A 4 -31.25 5.39 30.38
CA ALA A 4 -31.52 4.27 29.49
C ALA A 4 -30.97 4.48 28.07
N LEU A 5 -30.49 5.69 27.76
CA LEU A 5 -29.83 5.98 26.50
C LEU A 5 -28.32 5.84 26.71
N ASP A 6 -27.70 4.97 25.92
CA ASP A 6 -26.25 4.79 25.91
C ASP A 6 -25.60 5.84 25.01
N ILE A 7 -24.43 6.35 25.40
CA ILE A 7 -23.76 7.47 24.74
C ILE A 7 -22.43 6.98 24.18
N ASP A 8 -22.24 7.05 22.88
CA ASP A 8 -20.98 6.61 22.25
C ASP A 8 -19.95 7.73 22.26
N ALA A 9 -20.40 8.94 21.93
CA ALA A 9 -19.53 10.08 21.76
C ALA A 9 -20.15 11.36 22.31
N VAL A 10 -19.31 12.19 22.94
CA VAL A 10 -19.64 13.56 23.32
C VAL A 10 -18.53 14.47 22.85
N HIS A 11 -18.89 15.51 22.10
CA HIS A 11 -17.99 16.59 21.72
C HIS A 11 -18.52 17.92 22.24
N ALA A 12 -17.65 18.73 22.84
CA ALA A 12 -18.00 20.07 23.33
C ALA A 12 -17.31 21.10 22.44
N ILE A 13 -18.05 22.10 21.94
CA ILE A 13 -17.49 23.17 21.12
C ILE A 13 -17.44 24.47 21.93
N GLY A 14 -16.26 25.08 21.98
CA GLY A 14 -16.01 26.34 22.67
C GLY A 14 -15.57 26.13 24.12
N GLY A 15 -14.59 26.93 24.57
CA GLY A 15 -13.98 26.85 25.91
C GLY A 15 -14.91 27.15 27.09
N GLY A 16 -16.22 27.23 26.87
CA GLY A 16 -17.27 27.20 27.88
C GLY A 16 -18.31 26.19 27.43
N HIS A 17 -18.73 25.30 28.34
CA HIS A 17 -19.63 24.13 28.16
C HIS A 17 -21.05 24.46 27.65
N GLU A 18 -21.20 25.39 26.73
CA GLU A 18 -22.48 25.90 26.24
C GLU A 18 -23.00 25.03 25.10
N GLU A 19 -22.13 24.40 24.31
CA GLU A 19 -22.55 23.58 23.19
C GLU A 19 -21.96 22.17 23.23
N HIS A 20 -22.85 21.17 23.23
CA HIS A 20 -22.49 19.76 23.22
C HIS A 20 -23.14 19.04 22.05
N TYR A 21 -22.39 18.14 21.43
CA TYR A 21 -22.84 17.22 20.40
C TYR A 21 -22.72 15.81 20.96
N VAL A 22 -23.79 15.03 20.85
CA VAL A 22 -23.90 13.71 21.47
C VAL A 22 -24.43 12.71 20.47
N SER A 23 -23.74 11.57 20.35
CA SER A 23 -24.18 10.37 19.63
C SER A 23 -24.64 9.29 20.61
N PHE A 24 -25.48 8.35 20.14
CA PHE A 24 -26.09 7.31 20.96
C PHE A 24 -26.18 5.97 20.23
N ASP A 25 -25.85 4.89 20.95
CA ASP A 25 -25.90 3.47 20.51
C ASP A 25 -27.30 2.97 20.12
N THR A 26 -28.33 3.73 20.49
CA THR A 26 -29.73 3.35 20.26
C THR A 26 -30.58 4.57 19.99
N GLY A 27 -31.58 4.39 19.12
CA GLY A 27 -32.61 5.40 18.90
C GLY A 27 -33.47 5.67 20.13
N GLY A 28 -33.96 6.90 20.27
CA GLY A 28 -34.73 7.30 21.43
C GLY A 28 -35.39 8.67 21.30
N SER A 29 -35.67 9.28 22.46
CA SER A 29 -36.09 10.68 22.47
C SER A 29 -35.59 11.43 23.69
N ILE A 30 -35.22 12.70 23.49
CA ILE A 30 -34.83 13.63 24.55
C ILE A 30 -35.61 14.94 24.35
N ASN A 31 -36.39 15.36 25.35
CA ASN A 31 -37.18 16.60 25.31
C ASN A 31 -38.01 16.76 24.01
N SER A 32 -38.64 15.69 23.56
CA SER A 32 -39.44 15.61 22.31
C SER A 32 -38.64 15.58 21.00
N VAL A 33 -37.31 15.64 21.04
CA VAL A 33 -36.47 15.35 19.88
C VAL A 33 -36.36 13.83 19.75
N VAL A 34 -36.92 13.27 18.68
CA VAL A 34 -36.78 11.86 18.33
C VAL A 34 -35.53 11.72 17.45
N PHE A 35 -34.75 10.69 17.72
CA PHE A 35 -33.52 10.40 17.01
C PHE A 35 -33.38 8.87 16.86
N SER A 36 -32.73 8.46 15.79
CA SER A 36 -32.35 7.07 15.53
C SER A 36 -30.98 6.78 16.12
N ASP A 37 -30.61 5.50 16.10
CA ASP A 37 -29.21 5.10 16.22
C ASP A 37 -28.36 5.90 15.21
N GLU A 38 -27.15 6.29 15.61
CA GLU A 38 -26.20 7.12 14.86
C GLU A 38 -26.58 8.59 14.60
N ASP A 39 -27.74 9.07 15.06
CA ASP A 39 -28.09 10.49 14.91
C ASP A 39 -27.32 11.36 15.91
N ILE A 40 -26.83 12.52 15.45
CA ILE A 40 -26.13 13.47 16.33
C ILE A 40 -27.13 14.49 16.86
N LEU A 41 -27.27 14.55 18.18
CA LEU A 41 -28.01 15.60 18.85
C LEU A 41 -27.08 16.74 19.28
N LYS A 42 -27.56 17.98 19.10
CA LYS A 42 -26.94 19.19 19.64
C LYS A 42 -27.69 19.65 20.89
N TRP A 43 -26.95 20.02 21.91
CA TRP A 43 -27.40 20.73 23.08
C TRP A 43 -26.77 22.13 23.10
N ASP A 44 -27.58 23.18 23.09
CA ASP A 44 -27.13 24.58 23.04
C ASP A 44 -27.07 25.27 24.42
N GLY A 45 -27.06 24.48 25.49
CA GLY A 45 -27.11 24.98 26.87
C GLY A 45 -28.53 25.09 27.42
N SER A 46 -29.56 25.04 26.57
CA SER A 46 -30.98 25.13 26.98
C SER A 46 -31.91 24.15 26.27
N ASN A 47 -31.63 23.80 25.01
CA ASN A 47 -32.49 22.97 24.17
C ASN A 47 -31.69 21.88 23.47
N TRP A 48 -32.36 20.75 23.26
CA TRP A 48 -31.90 19.69 22.37
C TRP A 48 -32.45 19.94 20.96
N SER A 49 -31.65 19.68 19.94
CA SER A 49 -32.06 19.64 18.54
C SER A 49 -31.33 18.54 17.78
N LEU A 50 -31.95 18.02 16.74
CA LEU A 50 -31.31 17.09 15.82
C LEU A 50 -30.33 17.88 14.95
N TYR A 51 -29.04 17.61 15.11
CA TYR A 51 -28.00 18.27 14.33
C TYR A 51 -27.74 17.52 13.02
N LEU A 52 -27.62 16.20 13.10
CA LEU A 52 -27.38 15.33 11.96
C LEU A 52 -28.29 14.11 12.04
N ALA A 53 -29.09 13.91 10.99
CA ALA A 53 -29.89 12.71 10.81
C ALA A 53 -29.14 11.74 9.89
N THR A 54 -28.27 10.89 10.45
CA THR A 54 -27.37 10.02 9.65
C THR A 54 -28.16 8.99 8.86
N THR A 55 -29.26 8.50 9.44
CA THR A 55 -30.26 7.64 8.75
C THR A 55 -30.88 8.26 7.49
N SER A 56 -30.73 9.57 7.28
CA SER A 56 -31.20 10.26 6.06
C SER A 56 -30.10 10.53 5.03
N LEU A 57 -28.83 10.34 5.41
CA LEU A 57 -27.68 10.65 4.56
C LEU A 57 -27.24 9.46 3.72
N ASP A 58 -27.40 8.24 4.23
CA ASP A 58 -27.13 7.02 3.45
C ASP A 58 -27.87 5.82 4.06
N MET A 59 -28.56 5.07 3.22
CA MET A 59 -29.27 3.85 3.61
C MET A 59 -28.35 2.62 3.70
N ASP A 60 -27.12 2.75 3.21
CA ASP A 60 -26.10 1.71 3.20
C ASP A 60 -25.11 1.83 4.38
N TRP A 61 -25.26 2.86 5.24
CA TRP A 61 -24.61 2.91 6.55
C TRP A 61 -25.36 1.94 7.46
N GLY A 62 -24.93 0.67 7.45
CA GLY A 62 -25.41 -0.32 8.41
C GLY A 62 -25.20 0.17 9.84
N PRO A 63 -25.90 -0.40 10.83
CA PRO A 63 -25.67 -0.10 12.24
C PRO A 63 -24.22 -0.48 12.57
N ALA A 64 -23.36 0.53 12.61
CA ALA A 64 -21.94 0.43 12.85
C ALA A 64 -21.53 1.72 13.57
N ASP A 65 -21.16 1.54 14.83
CA ASP A 65 -20.84 2.57 15.82
C ASP A 65 -19.95 3.67 15.22
N MET A 66 -20.44 4.91 15.11
CA MET A 66 -19.58 6.03 14.77
C MET A 66 -18.63 6.35 15.94
N ASP A 67 -17.44 5.77 15.91
CA ASP A 67 -16.33 6.17 16.79
C ASP A 67 -15.99 7.66 16.60
N ALA A 68 -16.18 8.42 17.67
CA ALA A 68 -15.92 9.86 17.86
C ALA A 68 -15.33 10.61 16.65
N LEU A 69 -16.21 11.24 15.86
CA LEU A 69 -15.84 12.21 14.83
C LEU A 69 -15.11 13.39 15.48
N MET A 70 -13.79 13.49 15.29
CA MET A 70 -13.01 14.65 15.72
C MET A 70 -13.34 15.85 14.82
N VAL A 71 -14.32 16.66 15.24
CA VAL A 71 -14.67 17.91 14.54
C VAL A 71 -13.49 18.87 14.68
N PRO A 72 -12.87 19.34 13.59
CA PRO A 72 -11.76 20.29 13.69
C PRO A 72 -12.25 21.58 14.36
N GLU A 73 -11.62 21.97 15.46
CA GLU A 73 -11.99 23.21 16.14
C GLU A 73 -11.80 24.42 15.19
N PRO A 74 -12.68 25.43 15.24
CA PRO A 74 -12.63 26.60 14.35
C PRO A 74 -11.30 27.37 14.43
N GLU A 75 -10.56 27.22 15.52
CA GLU A 75 -9.23 27.80 15.69
C GLU A 75 -8.21 27.18 14.72
N PHE A 76 -8.36 25.90 14.35
CA PHE A 76 -7.47 25.21 13.42
C PHE A 76 -7.48 25.87 12.04
N ALA A 77 -8.66 26.24 11.55
CA ALA A 77 -8.83 27.00 10.30
C ALA A 77 -8.20 28.40 10.37
N ALA A 78 -8.24 29.05 11.54
CA ALA A 78 -7.60 30.35 11.75
C ALA A 78 -6.06 30.23 11.71
N THR A 79 -5.47 29.18 12.29
CA THR A 79 -4.02 28.92 12.21
C THR A 79 -3.54 28.67 10.79
N LEU A 80 -4.31 27.95 9.97
CA LEU A 80 -3.99 27.75 8.55
C LEU A 80 -3.97 29.07 7.78
N CYS A 81 -4.94 29.95 8.01
CA CYS A 81 -4.99 31.28 7.40
C CYS A 81 -3.79 32.16 7.77
N ILE A 82 -3.34 32.12 9.04
CA ILE A 82 -2.14 32.85 9.49
C ILE A 82 -0.89 32.31 8.80
N GLY A 83 -0.77 30.99 8.64
CA GLY A 83 0.33 30.34 7.92
C GLY A 83 0.44 30.81 6.46
N PHE A 84 -0.68 30.85 5.73
CA PHE A 84 -0.71 31.34 4.36
C PHE A 84 -0.36 32.83 4.25
N TRP A 85 -0.81 33.66 5.20
CA TRP A 85 -0.49 35.09 5.22
C TRP A 85 1.00 35.35 5.45
N MET A 86 1.61 34.59 6.37
CA MET A 86 3.06 34.65 6.64
C MET A 86 3.87 34.25 5.40
N LEU A 87 3.48 33.17 4.70
CA LEU A 87 4.17 32.69 3.51
C LEU A 87 4.08 33.71 2.34
N GLY A 88 2.90 34.29 2.13
CA GLY A 88 2.69 35.35 1.14
C GLY A 88 3.53 36.59 1.42
N GLY A 89 3.67 36.98 2.70
CA GLY A 89 4.54 38.07 3.13
C GLY A 89 6.02 37.84 2.82
N VAL A 90 6.52 36.62 3.03
CA VAL A 90 7.92 36.24 2.73
C VAL A 90 8.20 36.29 1.23
N ILE A 91 7.27 35.82 0.40
CA ILE A 91 7.41 35.86 -1.07
C ILE A 91 7.39 37.31 -1.59
N ALA A 92 6.49 38.15 -1.06
CA ALA A 92 6.43 39.56 -1.42
C ALA A 92 7.69 40.33 -0.98
N HIS A 93 8.26 39.99 0.19
CA HIS A 93 9.51 40.59 0.66
C HIS A 93 10.72 40.19 -0.20
N ARG A 94 10.80 38.92 -0.64
CA ARG A 94 11.86 38.46 -1.55
C ARG A 94 11.79 39.15 -2.92
N ARG A 95 10.59 39.39 -3.47
CA ARG A 95 10.44 40.14 -4.74
C ARG A 95 10.95 41.58 -4.64
N ARG A 96 10.65 42.30 -3.54
CA ARG A 96 11.15 43.67 -3.32
C ARG A 96 12.68 43.76 -3.22
N ARG A 97 13.35 42.72 -2.73
CA ARG A 97 14.83 42.66 -2.69
C ARG A 97 15.47 42.46 -4.07
N LEU A 98 14.76 41.87 -5.03
CA LEU A 98 15.29 41.67 -6.38
C LEU A 98 15.16 42.94 -7.24
N ASP A 99 14.08 43.72 -7.06
CA ASP A 99 13.92 45.01 -7.74
C ASP A 99 14.90 46.09 -7.24
N SER A 100 15.42 45.95 -6.02
CA SER A 100 16.46 46.84 -5.48
C SER A 100 17.84 46.64 -6.12
N ARG A 101 18.08 45.55 -6.87
CA ARG A 101 19.41 45.23 -7.43
C ARG A 101 19.55 45.50 -8.93
N SER A 102 18.50 45.91 -9.62
CA SER A 102 18.55 46.24 -11.07
C SER A 102 18.85 47.71 -11.37
N GLY A 103 19.07 48.57 -10.37
CA GLY A 103 19.27 50.02 -10.53
C GLY A 103 20.65 50.51 -11.00
N PHE A 104 21.61 49.63 -11.37
CA PHE A 104 22.97 50.07 -11.74
C PHE A 104 23.30 49.98 -13.24
N ALA A 105 22.37 49.56 -14.10
CA ALA A 105 22.64 49.40 -15.54
C ALA A 105 21.55 49.99 -16.44
N SER A 106 21.36 51.32 -16.40
CA SER A 106 20.77 52.07 -17.52
C SER A 106 20.86 53.59 -17.31
N ARG A 107 22.07 54.15 -17.40
CA ARG A 107 22.27 55.57 -17.72
C ARG A 107 22.82 55.68 -19.14
N LEU A 108 21.93 55.82 -20.12
CA LEU A 108 22.12 56.60 -21.36
C LEU A 108 20.82 56.58 -22.17
N ALA A 109 20.48 57.74 -22.75
CA ALA A 109 19.22 58.12 -23.40
C ALA A 109 18.05 58.37 -22.40
N GLY A 110 17.39 59.52 -22.33
CA GLY A 110 17.30 60.62 -23.28
C GLY A 110 15.85 61.13 -23.30
N ARG A 111 15.59 62.18 -22.50
CA ARG A 111 14.53 63.21 -22.60
C ARG A 111 13.07 62.82 -22.96
N SER A 112 12.17 63.35 -22.12
CA SER A 112 10.74 63.66 -22.38
C SER A 112 9.81 62.44 -22.31
N THR A 113 8.59 62.48 -21.78
CA THR A 113 7.64 63.53 -21.37
C THR A 113 6.86 63.03 -20.15
N ARG A 114 6.26 63.95 -19.38
CA ARG A 114 5.36 63.65 -18.25
C ARG A 114 4.07 63.01 -18.79
N LEU A 115 3.79 61.77 -18.40
CA LEU A 115 2.47 61.14 -18.54
C LEU A 115 1.99 60.70 -17.16
N ARG A 116 0.84 61.26 -16.76
CA ARG A 116 0.10 60.89 -15.56
C ARG A 116 -0.40 59.46 -15.70
N PRO A 117 -0.24 58.55 -14.73
CA PRO A 117 -0.94 57.27 -14.79
C PRO A 117 -2.38 57.51 -14.35
N LEU A 118 -3.31 57.41 -15.30
CA LEU A 118 -4.71 57.17 -15.01
C LEU A 118 -4.82 55.80 -14.32
N GLY A 119 -5.57 55.76 -13.22
CA GLY A 119 -5.86 54.54 -12.49
C GLY A 119 -6.48 53.49 -13.42
N THR A 120 -5.76 52.38 -13.59
CA THR A 120 -6.29 51.17 -14.19
C THR A 120 -6.59 50.22 -13.04
N ILE A 121 -7.88 50.16 -12.67
CA ILE A 121 -8.41 49.13 -11.78
C ILE A 121 -8.30 47.83 -12.55
N PHE A 122 -7.26 47.05 -12.29
CA PHE A 122 -7.14 45.68 -12.77
C PHE A 122 -8.02 44.82 -11.86
N ALA A 123 -9.24 44.55 -12.30
CA ALA A 123 -10.07 43.51 -11.72
C ALA A 123 -9.40 42.16 -12.01
N ILE A 124 -8.50 41.74 -11.12
CA ILE A 124 -8.03 40.36 -11.07
C ILE A 124 -9.21 39.55 -10.56
N GLY A 125 -10.03 39.06 -11.49
CA GLY A 125 -10.94 37.95 -11.24
C GLY A 125 -10.08 36.73 -10.96
N VAL A 126 -9.70 36.55 -9.69
CA VAL A 126 -9.17 35.27 -9.21
C VAL A 126 -10.34 34.30 -9.29
N ALA A 127 -10.43 33.59 -10.42
CA ALA A 127 -11.19 32.37 -10.48
C ALA A 127 -10.54 31.41 -9.49
N LEU A 128 -11.10 31.35 -8.27
CA LEU A 128 -10.88 30.28 -7.31
C LEU A 128 -11.46 29.00 -7.92
N ALA A 129 -10.77 28.44 -8.91
CA ALA A 129 -10.92 27.02 -9.19
C ALA A 129 -10.38 26.32 -7.93
N PRO A 130 -11.17 25.47 -7.25
CA PRO A 130 -10.62 24.63 -6.21
C PRO A 130 -9.56 23.76 -6.88
N LEU A 131 -8.29 24.10 -6.64
CA LEU A 131 -7.21 23.13 -6.79
C LEU A 131 -7.51 22.06 -5.73
N GLN A 132 -8.28 21.04 -6.13
CA GLN A 132 -8.36 19.78 -5.40
C GLN A 132 -7.01 19.08 -5.60
N GLY A 133 -5.96 19.67 -5.03
CA GLY A 133 -4.74 18.95 -4.74
C GLY A 133 -5.04 18.13 -3.51
N THR A 134 -5.56 16.92 -3.69
CA THR A 134 -5.56 15.91 -2.64
C THR A 134 -4.10 15.49 -2.47
N ALA A 135 -3.34 16.27 -1.69
CA ALA A 135 -2.15 15.75 -1.08
C ALA A 135 -2.63 14.69 -0.09
N GLN A 136 -2.81 13.47 -0.57
CA GLN A 136 -2.97 12.32 0.30
C GLN A 136 -1.58 12.07 0.89
N GLU A 137 -1.25 12.86 1.91
CA GLU A 137 0.00 12.76 2.68
C GLU A 137 -0.10 11.53 3.57
N GLY A 138 -0.05 10.34 2.96
CA GLY A 138 -0.09 9.07 3.66
C GLY A 138 -0.29 7.91 2.70
N ALA A 139 0.27 6.75 3.07
CA ALA A 139 -0.13 5.50 2.45
C ALA A 139 -1.62 5.25 2.73
N LEU A 140 -2.34 4.81 1.71
CA LEU A 140 -3.74 4.39 1.80
C LEU A 140 -3.85 3.13 2.69
N GLU A 141 -4.67 3.20 3.72
CA GLU A 141 -4.81 2.07 4.65
C GLU A 141 -5.73 0.99 4.11
N ILE A 142 -5.37 -0.26 4.40
CA ILE A 142 -6.18 -1.45 4.17
C ILE A 142 -6.28 -2.21 5.49
N ASN A 143 -7.48 -2.52 5.94
CA ASN A 143 -7.71 -3.34 7.13
C ASN A 143 -8.94 -4.23 6.93
N ALA A 144 -9.14 -5.16 7.85
CA ALA A 144 -10.23 -6.13 7.80
C ALA A 144 -11.60 -5.44 7.77
N ALA A 145 -11.78 -4.33 8.49
CA ALA A 145 -13.06 -3.62 8.55
C ALA A 145 -13.45 -3.05 7.18
N CYS A 146 -12.54 -2.33 6.51
CA CYS A 146 -12.84 -1.84 5.16
C CYS A 146 -12.99 -2.99 4.18
N ALA A 147 -12.15 -4.03 4.29
CA ALA A 147 -12.17 -5.15 3.38
C ALA A 147 -13.52 -5.88 3.39
N VAL A 148 -14.13 -6.12 4.55
CA VAL A 148 -15.35 -6.96 4.63
C VAL A 148 -16.66 -6.19 4.72
N MET A 149 -16.66 -4.93 5.18
CA MET A 149 -17.89 -4.20 5.48
C MET A 149 -18.31 -3.21 4.39
N ILE A 150 -17.36 -2.44 3.85
CA ILE A 150 -17.67 -1.27 3.01
C ILE A 150 -16.91 -1.23 1.67
N GLY A 151 -15.78 -1.93 1.54
CA GLY A 151 -14.80 -1.75 0.47
C GLY A 151 -13.72 -0.72 0.86
N CYS A 152 -12.45 -0.97 0.53
CA CYS A 152 -11.36 -0.11 1.00
C CYS A 152 -11.13 1.13 0.13
N PHE A 153 -11.50 1.07 -1.16
CA PHE A 153 -11.27 2.14 -2.12
C PHE A 153 -12.50 2.47 -2.96
N PRO A 154 -12.56 3.64 -3.62
CA PRO A 154 -13.65 3.98 -4.52
C PRO A 154 -13.84 2.92 -5.62
N GLY A 155 -15.02 2.29 -5.64
CA GLY A 155 -15.36 1.23 -6.60
C GLY A 155 -15.02 -0.19 -6.14
N ASP A 156 -14.43 -0.34 -4.94
CA ASP A 156 -14.22 -1.63 -4.28
C ASP A 156 -15.53 -2.05 -3.57
N THR A 157 -15.91 -3.32 -3.70
CA THR A 157 -17.11 -3.85 -3.04
C THR A 157 -16.74 -4.53 -1.72
N PRO A 158 -17.63 -4.56 -0.70
CA PRO A 158 -17.40 -5.33 0.51
C PRO A 158 -17.05 -6.80 0.21
N GLY A 159 -16.05 -7.31 0.90
CA GLY A 159 -15.47 -8.63 0.73
C GLY A 159 -14.11 -8.60 0.02
N TYR A 160 -13.62 -9.79 -0.27
CA TYR A 160 -12.36 -9.97 -1.00
C TYR A 160 -12.62 -10.29 -2.47
N PRO A 161 -11.73 -9.88 -3.38
CA PRO A 161 -10.45 -9.21 -3.13
C PRO A 161 -10.58 -7.70 -2.87
N VAL A 162 -9.65 -7.14 -2.08
CA VAL A 162 -9.44 -5.69 -2.04
C VAL A 162 -8.73 -5.28 -3.33
N THR A 163 -9.32 -4.34 -4.09
CA THR A 163 -8.80 -3.95 -5.41
C THR A 163 -8.08 -2.60 -5.39
N ILE A 164 -6.77 -2.62 -5.65
CA ILE A 164 -5.94 -1.43 -5.85
C ILE A 164 -5.95 -1.04 -7.34
N SER A 165 -6.77 -0.06 -7.70
CA SER A 165 -6.99 0.40 -9.07
C SER A 165 -6.18 1.64 -9.47
N GLU A 166 -5.53 2.30 -8.51
CA GLU A 166 -4.75 3.52 -8.72
C GLU A 166 -3.29 3.34 -8.27
N PRO A 167 -2.32 4.05 -8.88
CA PRO A 167 -0.94 4.07 -8.41
C PRO A 167 -0.84 4.76 -7.03
N GLY A 168 0.08 4.30 -6.18
CA GLY A 168 0.24 4.93 -4.86
C GLY A 168 0.91 4.02 -3.83
N ALA A 169 1.01 4.54 -2.61
CA ALA A 169 1.45 3.78 -1.45
C ALA A 169 0.22 3.28 -0.67
N TYR A 170 0.26 2.02 -0.27
CA TYR A 170 -0.79 1.29 0.43
C TYR A 170 -0.18 0.57 1.62
N ARG A 171 -0.92 0.47 2.72
CA ARG A 171 -0.43 -0.17 3.93
C ARG A 171 -1.51 -0.98 4.62
N LEU A 172 -1.18 -2.23 4.99
CA LEU A 172 -2.02 -2.98 5.91
C LEU A 172 -1.93 -2.40 7.33
N THR A 173 -3.08 -2.19 7.95
CA THR A 173 -3.20 -1.81 9.37
C THR A 173 -3.87 -2.89 10.23
N SER A 174 -4.23 -4.03 9.62
CA SER A 174 -4.61 -5.25 10.33
C SER A 174 -4.32 -6.51 9.50
N GLU A 175 -4.50 -7.66 10.12
CA GLU A 175 -4.58 -8.95 9.43
C GLU A 175 -5.77 -8.97 8.45
N LEU A 176 -5.64 -9.72 7.35
CA LEU A 176 -6.73 -10.04 6.43
C LEU A 176 -6.98 -11.54 6.45
N ASP A 177 -8.13 -11.98 6.99
CA ASP A 177 -8.56 -13.38 6.96
C ASP A 177 -9.49 -13.61 5.77
N LEU A 178 -9.07 -14.46 4.83
CA LEU A 178 -9.78 -14.72 3.58
C LEU A 178 -10.93 -15.72 3.73
N GLY A 179 -10.97 -16.48 4.83
CA GLY A 179 -12.02 -17.45 5.16
C GLY A 179 -12.17 -18.65 4.20
N SER A 180 -11.44 -18.68 3.09
CA SER A 180 -11.53 -19.69 2.03
C SER A 180 -10.26 -19.70 1.19
N ALA A 181 -9.78 -20.88 0.81
CA ALA A 181 -8.64 -21.01 -0.11
C ALA A 181 -8.96 -20.68 -1.55
N ASN A 182 -10.22 -20.43 -1.90
CA ASN A 182 -10.62 -19.98 -3.23
C ASN A 182 -10.72 -18.46 -3.34
N THR A 183 -10.43 -17.74 -2.25
CA THR A 183 -10.53 -16.29 -2.16
C THR A 183 -9.17 -15.67 -2.42
N THR A 184 -9.10 -14.71 -3.36
CA THR A 184 -7.91 -13.86 -3.55
C THR A 184 -7.95 -12.71 -2.56
N GLY A 185 -6.83 -12.40 -1.89
CA GLY A 185 -6.78 -11.36 -0.87
C GLY A 185 -6.76 -9.94 -1.43
N ILE A 186 -5.69 -9.61 -2.15
CA ILE A 186 -5.49 -8.30 -2.77
C ILE A 186 -5.28 -8.47 -4.28
N ILE A 187 -5.98 -7.67 -5.07
CA ILE A 187 -5.70 -7.50 -6.49
C ILE A 187 -5.08 -6.13 -6.74
N VAL A 188 -3.89 -6.13 -7.34
CA VAL A 188 -3.22 -4.92 -7.83
C VAL A 188 -3.49 -4.79 -9.33
N ALA A 189 -4.31 -3.81 -9.70
CA ALA A 189 -4.67 -3.52 -11.09
C ALA A 189 -3.89 -2.33 -11.69
N ALA A 190 -3.32 -1.48 -10.84
CA ALA A 190 -2.50 -0.34 -11.23
C ALA A 190 -1.00 -0.68 -11.35
N ARG A 191 -0.24 0.23 -11.97
CA ARG A 191 1.23 0.22 -11.95
C ARG A 191 1.74 1.10 -10.81
N TYR A 192 3.02 0.97 -10.45
CA TYR A 192 3.68 1.84 -9.47
C TYR A 192 2.97 1.82 -8.11
N VAL A 193 2.62 0.62 -7.66
CA VAL A 193 1.98 0.38 -6.37
C VAL A 193 3.05 -0.04 -5.38
N ASP A 194 3.06 0.61 -4.23
CA ASP A 194 3.90 0.26 -3.08
C ASP A 194 3.00 -0.29 -1.98
N LEU A 195 3.04 -1.60 -1.74
CA LEU A 195 2.20 -2.30 -0.76
C LEU A 195 3.04 -2.74 0.44
N ASP A 196 2.95 -1.99 1.52
CA ASP A 196 3.52 -2.32 2.83
C ASP A 196 2.54 -3.21 3.60
N LEU A 197 2.91 -4.47 3.85
CA LEU A 197 2.08 -5.38 4.65
C LEU A 197 2.14 -5.05 6.16
N GLY A 198 2.94 -4.07 6.58
CA GLY A 198 2.91 -3.49 7.93
C GLY A 198 3.30 -4.45 9.05
N GLY A 199 3.86 -5.61 8.74
CA GLY A 199 4.09 -6.74 9.66
C GLY A 199 2.87 -7.65 9.87
N PHE A 200 1.76 -7.40 9.15
CA PHE A 200 0.53 -8.17 9.23
C PHE A 200 0.50 -9.33 8.23
N THR A 201 -0.42 -10.27 8.48
CA THR A 201 -0.66 -11.45 7.64
C THR A 201 -1.88 -11.28 6.73
N ILE A 202 -1.72 -11.71 5.48
CA ILE A 202 -2.83 -12.14 4.62
C ILE A 202 -2.97 -13.66 4.77
N ARG A 203 -4.08 -14.11 5.37
CA ARG A 203 -4.28 -15.47 5.85
C ARG A 203 -5.39 -16.18 5.08
N GLY A 204 -5.03 -17.21 4.32
CA GLY A 204 -5.96 -18.22 3.82
C GLY A 204 -6.21 -19.34 4.84
N VAL A 205 -7.07 -20.29 4.49
CA VAL A 205 -7.51 -21.36 5.41
C VAL A 205 -6.93 -22.75 5.08
N ASN A 206 -6.41 -22.96 3.87
CA ASN A 206 -5.73 -24.20 3.47
C ASN A 206 -4.94 -24.01 2.16
N ALA A 207 -3.84 -24.74 2.02
CA ALA A 207 -2.96 -24.76 0.84
C ALA A 207 -3.57 -25.54 -0.36
N SER A 208 -4.86 -25.41 -0.61
CA SER A 208 -5.55 -26.12 -1.70
C SER A 208 -6.80 -25.36 -2.11
N GLY A 209 -6.69 -24.59 -3.20
CA GLY A 209 -7.80 -23.82 -3.76
C GLY A 209 -7.38 -23.00 -4.97
N THR A 210 -8.16 -21.98 -5.30
CA THR A 210 -7.92 -21.10 -6.45
C THR A 210 -7.54 -19.66 -6.06
N GLY A 211 -7.43 -19.36 -4.78
CA GLY A 211 -7.21 -18.01 -4.25
C GLY A 211 -5.74 -17.70 -4.06
N THR A 212 -5.32 -16.52 -4.52
CA THR A 212 -3.94 -16.00 -4.37
C THR A 212 -3.90 -14.98 -3.23
N GLY A 213 -2.82 -14.93 -2.44
CA GLY A 213 -2.71 -13.90 -1.39
C GLY A 213 -2.70 -12.48 -1.97
N ILE A 214 -1.74 -12.22 -2.85
CA ILE A 214 -1.59 -10.96 -3.57
C ILE A 214 -1.42 -11.27 -5.05
N ALA A 215 -2.32 -10.76 -5.89
CA ALA A 215 -2.30 -10.98 -7.32
C ALA A 215 -2.18 -9.66 -8.09
N ALA A 216 -1.21 -9.57 -9.00
CA ALA A 216 -1.07 -8.47 -9.94
C ALA A 216 -0.99 -9.04 -11.36
N GLY A 217 -1.88 -8.61 -12.25
CA GLY A 217 -1.87 -9.05 -13.64
C GLY A 217 -0.67 -8.51 -14.42
N ILE A 218 -0.45 -9.03 -15.64
CA ILE A 218 0.68 -8.63 -16.51
C ILE A 218 0.78 -7.12 -16.80
N THR A 219 -0.32 -6.38 -16.68
CA THR A 219 -0.36 -4.94 -16.90
C THR A 219 0.01 -4.11 -15.67
N ALA A 220 -0.07 -4.71 -14.47
CA ALA A 220 0.23 -4.13 -13.17
C ALA A 220 1.73 -4.31 -12.83
N ARG A 221 2.58 -3.68 -13.65
CA ARG A 221 4.04 -3.67 -13.50
C ARG A 221 4.50 -2.70 -12.41
N ALA A 222 5.74 -2.88 -11.96
CA ALA A 222 6.35 -2.04 -10.95
C ALA A 222 5.56 -2.02 -9.63
N THR A 223 5.12 -3.21 -9.20
CA THR A 223 4.49 -3.41 -7.89
C THR A 223 5.55 -3.78 -6.87
N ARG A 224 5.63 -3.07 -5.76
CA ARG A 224 6.44 -3.44 -4.60
C ARG A 224 5.53 -4.05 -3.53
N VAL A 225 5.91 -5.21 -3.00
CA VAL A 225 5.26 -5.83 -1.84
C VAL A 225 6.32 -6.06 -0.78
N HIS A 226 6.09 -5.58 0.43
CA HIS A 226 7.10 -5.70 1.48
C HIS A 226 6.56 -5.82 2.90
N ASN A 227 7.41 -6.29 3.82
CA ASN A 227 7.23 -6.21 5.27
C ASN A 227 5.95 -6.90 5.80
N GLY A 228 5.85 -8.22 5.67
CA GLY A 228 4.75 -8.97 6.29
C GLY A 228 4.66 -10.43 5.86
N PHE A 229 3.46 -11.00 5.99
CA PHE A 229 3.24 -12.44 5.86
C PHE A 229 2.12 -12.76 4.87
N VAL A 230 2.30 -13.81 4.08
CA VAL A 230 1.22 -14.43 3.29
C VAL A 230 1.20 -15.93 3.58
N ILE A 231 0.09 -16.44 4.11
CA ILE A 231 0.05 -17.80 4.66
C ILE A 231 -1.23 -18.51 4.22
N GLY A 232 -1.10 -19.78 3.80
CA GLY A 232 -2.26 -20.67 3.68
C GLY A 232 -3.21 -20.36 2.53
N THR A 233 -2.78 -19.63 1.50
CA THR A 233 -3.57 -19.33 0.31
C THR A 233 -3.67 -20.55 -0.60
N GLY A 234 -4.69 -20.62 -1.45
CA GLY A 234 -5.00 -21.83 -2.21
C GLY A 234 -4.15 -22.06 -3.46
N LEU A 235 -3.69 -20.98 -4.10
CA LEU A 235 -2.70 -20.98 -5.19
C LEU A 235 -1.41 -20.35 -4.66
N ASP A 236 -0.95 -19.28 -5.33
CA ASP A 236 0.28 -18.62 -5.02
C ASP A 236 0.12 -17.75 -3.77
N GLY A 237 1.21 -17.52 -3.05
CA GLY A 237 1.24 -16.50 -2.01
C GLY A 237 1.21 -15.12 -2.64
N ILE A 238 2.22 -14.84 -3.44
CA ILE A 238 2.42 -13.57 -4.13
C ILE A 238 2.64 -13.86 -5.62
N HIS A 239 1.78 -13.33 -6.48
CA HIS A 239 1.89 -13.43 -7.94
C HIS A 239 1.92 -12.02 -8.53
N LEU A 240 3.06 -11.59 -9.07
CA LEU A 240 3.23 -10.24 -9.62
C LEU A 240 3.67 -10.24 -11.09
N GLY A 241 3.26 -9.19 -11.82
CA GLY A 241 3.81 -8.89 -13.14
C GLY A 241 5.27 -8.45 -13.10
N GLY A 242 5.84 -8.12 -14.27
CA GLY A 242 7.25 -7.71 -14.37
C GLY A 242 7.58 -6.34 -13.76
N GLU A 243 8.87 -6.04 -13.65
CA GLU A 243 9.45 -4.85 -12.97
C GLU A 243 9.10 -4.77 -11.47
N SER A 244 8.64 -5.88 -10.86
CA SER A 244 8.13 -5.88 -9.50
C SER A 244 9.23 -6.14 -8.47
N VAL A 245 8.95 -5.80 -7.21
CA VAL A 245 9.87 -6.01 -6.09
C VAL A 245 9.12 -6.70 -4.96
N VAL A 246 9.63 -7.85 -4.51
CA VAL A 246 9.18 -8.53 -3.31
C VAL A 246 10.34 -8.52 -2.32
N GLU A 247 10.15 -7.94 -1.14
CA GLU A 247 11.23 -7.82 -0.15
C GLU A 247 10.75 -7.96 1.30
N ASP A 248 11.56 -8.56 2.16
CA ASP A 248 11.27 -8.68 3.59
C ASP A 248 9.87 -9.27 3.89
N VAL A 249 9.46 -10.28 3.11
CA VAL A 249 8.21 -11.01 3.30
C VAL A 249 8.44 -12.47 3.66
N ILE A 250 7.47 -13.06 4.34
CA ILE A 250 7.42 -14.50 4.60
C ILE A 250 6.18 -15.07 3.92
N VAL A 251 6.39 -15.93 2.93
CA VAL A 251 5.34 -16.74 2.31
C VAL A 251 5.45 -18.17 2.80
N TYR A 252 4.37 -18.69 3.37
CA TYR A 252 4.40 -19.99 4.02
C TYR A 252 3.14 -20.82 3.78
N GLY A 253 3.31 -22.08 3.41
CA GLY A 253 2.21 -23.04 3.41
C GLY A 253 1.12 -22.69 2.41
N VAL A 254 1.47 -22.14 1.24
CA VAL A 254 0.49 -21.84 0.17
C VAL A 254 0.35 -23.03 -0.76
N GLY A 255 -0.75 -23.09 -1.51
CA GLY A 255 -1.11 -24.28 -2.30
C GLY A 255 -0.31 -24.50 -3.56
N ARG A 256 0.38 -23.46 -4.05
CA ARG A 256 1.26 -23.56 -5.21
C ARG A 256 2.58 -22.83 -4.97
N ASP A 257 2.89 -21.79 -5.73
CA ASP A 257 4.18 -21.12 -5.68
C ASP A 257 4.20 -20.11 -4.53
N GLY A 258 5.28 -20.06 -3.77
CA GLY A 258 5.38 -19.06 -2.70
C GLY A 258 5.39 -17.64 -3.29
N ILE A 259 6.40 -17.35 -4.11
CA ILE A 259 6.57 -16.05 -4.76
C ILE A 259 6.77 -16.28 -6.26
N ASP A 260 5.83 -15.82 -7.09
CA ASP A 260 5.92 -15.78 -8.55
C ASP A 260 6.00 -14.32 -9.01
N VAL A 261 7.09 -13.97 -9.70
CA VAL A 261 7.29 -12.63 -10.27
C VAL A 261 7.63 -12.73 -11.75
N GLY A 262 7.04 -11.83 -12.54
CA GLY A 262 7.37 -11.66 -13.95
C GLY A 262 8.78 -11.08 -14.19
N ASP A 263 9.10 -10.83 -15.46
CA ASP A 263 10.43 -10.39 -15.91
C ASP A 263 10.90 -9.07 -15.28
N GLU A 264 12.22 -8.87 -15.24
CA GLU A 264 12.88 -7.65 -14.77
C GLU A 264 12.58 -7.31 -13.30
N SER A 265 12.26 -8.33 -12.50
CA SER A 265 11.84 -8.18 -11.11
C SER A 265 12.97 -8.39 -10.12
N ARG A 266 12.67 -8.22 -8.82
CA ARG A 266 13.59 -8.45 -7.71
C ARG A 266 12.89 -9.17 -6.56
N VAL A 267 13.46 -10.26 -6.07
CA VAL A 267 13.01 -10.96 -4.86
C VAL A 267 14.15 -10.97 -3.85
N LEU A 268 13.97 -10.27 -2.74
CA LEU A 268 15.06 -9.90 -1.83
C LEU A 268 14.71 -10.28 -0.39
N TYR A 269 15.67 -10.85 0.35
CA TYR A 269 15.58 -11.02 1.81
C TYR A 269 14.26 -11.65 2.32
N SER A 270 13.64 -12.49 1.49
CA SER A 270 12.34 -13.07 1.75
C SER A 270 12.46 -14.54 2.13
N THR A 271 11.47 -15.06 2.83
CA THR A 271 11.34 -16.49 3.11
C THR A 271 10.21 -17.06 2.30
N SER A 272 10.46 -18.16 1.59
CA SER A 272 9.43 -18.93 0.89
C SER A 272 9.53 -20.39 1.29
N ALA A 273 8.54 -20.89 2.04
CA ALA A 273 8.66 -22.20 2.67
C ALA A 273 7.38 -23.02 2.77
N SER A 274 7.55 -24.34 2.73
CA SER A 274 6.43 -25.30 2.89
C SER A 274 5.30 -25.11 1.88
N ASN A 275 5.61 -24.62 0.67
CA ASN A 275 4.60 -24.36 -0.36
C ASN A 275 4.35 -25.60 -1.23
N GLY A 276 3.16 -25.67 -1.81
CA GLY A 276 2.66 -26.83 -2.54
C GLY A 276 3.30 -27.09 -3.90
N ASP A 277 4.07 -26.15 -4.42
CA ASP A 277 4.82 -26.25 -5.68
C ASP A 277 6.25 -25.69 -5.48
N ASP A 278 6.65 -24.65 -6.22
CA ASP A 278 7.97 -24.05 -6.10
C ASP A 278 8.04 -22.99 -4.98
N GLY A 279 9.24 -22.78 -4.44
CA GLY A 279 9.47 -21.70 -3.47
C GLY A 279 9.40 -20.32 -4.13
N ILE A 280 10.28 -20.06 -5.09
CA ILE A 280 10.34 -18.80 -5.84
C ILE A 280 10.40 -19.10 -7.33
N VAL A 281 9.50 -18.50 -8.10
CA VAL A 281 9.50 -18.48 -9.56
C VAL A 281 9.83 -17.08 -10.05
N ALA A 282 10.92 -16.97 -10.81
CA ALA A 282 11.46 -15.71 -11.30
C ALA A 282 11.45 -15.65 -12.84
N GLY A 283 10.81 -14.62 -13.38
CA GLY A 283 10.86 -14.26 -14.80
C GLY A 283 12.26 -13.89 -15.28
N GLU A 284 12.39 -13.58 -16.57
CA GLU A 284 13.66 -13.24 -17.20
C GLU A 284 14.32 -12.01 -16.58
N SER A 285 15.65 -11.93 -16.59
CA SER A 285 16.40 -10.77 -16.08
C SER A 285 16.06 -10.38 -14.63
N THR A 286 15.69 -11.35 -13.80
CA THR A 286 15.27 -11.12 -12.41
C THR A 286 16.45 -11.28 -11.44
N ALA A 287 16.46 -10.51 -10.35
CA ALA A 287 17.42 -10.67 -9.27
C ALA A 287 16.77 -11.39 -8.07
N VAL A 288 17.28 -12.58 -7.71
CA VAL A 288 16.85 -13.34 -6.53
C VAL A 288 18.01 -13.36 -5.53
N ILE A 289 17.91 -12.55 -4.48
CA ILE A 289 19.05 -12.25 -3.59
C ILE A 289 18.69 -12.41 -2.10
N GLY A 290 19.52 -13.14 -1.36
CA GLY A 290 19.43 -13.16 0.11
C GLY A 290 18.21 -13.89 0.66
N ASN A 291 17.58 -14.77 -0.12
CA ASN A 291 16.33 -15.44 0.28
C ASN A 291 16.58 -16.76 1.00
N LEU A 292 15.64 -17.13 1.87
CA LEU A 292 15.59 -18.43 2.54
C LEU A 292 14.44 -19.25 1.94
N VAL A 293 14.76 -20.36 1.29
CA VAL A 293 13.80 -21.16 0.51
C VAL A 293 13.88 -22.61 0.90
N TRP A 294 12.83 -23.17 1.52
CA TRP A 294 12.92 -24.52 2.07
C TRP A 294 11.59 -25.27 2.21
N ASP A 295 11.69 -26.60 2.24
CA ASP A 295 10.54 -27.52 2.39
C ASP A 295 9.42 -27.30 1.35
N ASN A 296 9.72 -26.74 0.19
CA ASN A 296 8.75 -26.65 -0.91
C ASN A 296 8.60 -28.01 -1.59
N VAL A 297 7.38 -28.32 -2.06
CA VAL A 297 7.05 -29.65 -2.59
C VAL A 297 7.80 -29.97 -3.88
N ASP A 298 8.04 -28.97 -4.75
CA ASP A 298 8.84 -29.14 -5.96
C ASP A 298 10.23 -28.48 -5.80
N ASN A 299 10.53 -27.41 -6.54
CA ASN A 299 11.85 -26.80 -6.53
C ASN A 299 11.95 -25.68 -5.49
N GLY A 300 13.18 -25.37 -5.07
CA GLY A 300 13.43 -24.18 -4.27
C GLY A 300 13.26 -22.92 -5.10
N ILE A 301 14.19 -22.67 -6.02
CA ILE A 301 14.21 -21.47 -6.85
C ILE A 301 14.21 -21.87 -8.33
N VAL A 302 13.19 -21.42 -9.06
CA VAL A 302 13.07 -21.48 -10.51
C VAL A 302 13.37 -20.11 -11.09
N PHE A 303 14.28 -20.03 -12.06
CA PHE A 303 14.62 -18.77 -12.71
C PHE A 303 14.71 -18.89 -14.23
N ASN A 304 14.46 -17.79 -14.94
CA ASN A 304 14.59 -17.70 -16.39
C ASN A 304 15.91 -16.98 -16.80
N PRO A 305 16.29 -16.98 -18.10
CA PRO A 305 17.58 -16.46 -18.56
C PRO A 305 17.91 -15.03 -18.12
N ALA A 306 19.20 -14.69 -18.13
CA ALA A 306 19.77 -13.41 -17.70
C ALA A 306 19.50 -13.01 -16.22
N SER A 307 19.00 -13.93 -15.40
CA SER A 307 18.75 -13.69 -13.97
C SER A 307 20.02 -13.75 -13.12
N THR A 308 20.01 -13.08 -11.96
CA THR A 308 21.09 -13.12 -10.98
C THR A 308 20.61 -13.76 -9.69
N LEU A 309 21.28 -14.82 -9.24
CA LEU A 309 20.93 -15.57 -8.04
C LEU A 309 22.10 -15.51 -7.06
N ARG A 310 21.96 -14.76 -5.97
CA ARG A 310 23.05 -14.60 -4.99
C ARG A 310 22.61 -14.72 -3.55
N GLU A 311 23.47 -15.29 -2.71
CA GLU A 311 23.29 -15.26 -1.25
C GLU A 311 21.99 -15.92 -0.77
N ASN A 312 21.42 -16.81 -1.57
CA ASN A 312 20.22 -17.55 -1.20
C ASN A 312 20.60 -18.84 -0.47
N VAL A 313 19.74 -19.26 0.45
CA VAL A 313 19.77 -20.58 1.07
C VAL A 313 18.59 -21.36 0.53
N SER A 314 18.84 -22.42 -0.23
CA SER A 314 17.80 -23.31 -0.79
C SER A 314 17.99 -24.73 -0.29
N SER A 315 17.08 -25.22 0.56
CA SER A 315 17.27 -26.53 1.21
C SER A 315 16.01 -27.33 1.43
N ASN A 316 16.13 -28.66 1.45
CA ASN A 316 15.03 -29.58 1.75
C ASN A 316 13.82 -29.43 0.81
N ASN A 317 13.99 -28.91 -0.40
CA ASN A 317 12.91 -28.89 -1.39
C ASN A 317 12.77 -30.28 -2.02
N GLY A 318 11.55 -30.64 -2.42
CA GLY A 318 11.22 -32.00 -2.88
C GLY A 318 11.94 -32.43 -4.16
N ASN A 319 12.38 -31.46 -4.97
CA ASN A 319 13.07 -31.69 -6.24
C ASN A 319 14.43 -31.00 -6.31
N LEU A 320 14.60 -29.95 -7.13
CA LEU A 320 15.87 -29.24 -7.24
C LEU A 320 15.93 -28.04 -6.29
N GLY A 321 17.12 -27.76 -5.74
CA GLY A 321 17.31 -26.54 -4.95
C GLY A 321 17.24 -25.27 -5.81
N ILE A 322 17.94 -25.27 -6.94
CA ILE A 322 17.96 -24.18 -7.92
C ILE A 322 17.91 -24.76 -9.35
N ILE A 323 16.94 -24.32 -10.15
CA ILE A 323 16.75 -24.72 -11.55
C ILE A 323 16.60 -23.51 -12.47
N GLY A 324 17.30 -23.55 -13.61
CA GLY A 324 17.15 -22.57 -14.69
C GLY A 324 16.28 -23.12 -15.80
N LEU A 325 15.25 -22.38 -16.20
CA LEU A 325 14.42 -22.71 -17.35
C LEU A 325 14.93 -21.99 -18.61
N GLY A 326 14.79 -22.63 -19.78
CA GLY A 326 15.15 -22.08 -21.07
C GLY A 326 16.24 -22.86 -21.82
N THR A 327 16.24 -22.74 -23.15
CA THR A 327 17.20 -23.42 -24.04
C THR A 327 18.56 -22.72 -24.14
N SER A 328 18.64 -21.50 -23.63
CA SER A 328 19.82 -20.65 -23.57
C SER A 328 19.76 -19.95 -22.22
N ILE A 329 20.36 -20.59 -21.20
CA ILE A 329 20.59 -19.99 -19.88
C ILE A 329 21.74 -18.98 -20.05
N ASP A 330 21.59 -18.03 -20.98
CA ASP A 330 22.62 -17.06 -21.27
C ASP A 330 22.84 -16.22 -19.99
N ILE A 331 24.03 -16.39 -19.42
CA ILE A 331 24.64 -15.53 -18.41
C ILE A 331 23.73 -15.32 -17.19
N ALA A 332 23.29 -16.42 -16.55
CA ALA A 332 22.81 -16.31 -15.19
C ALA A 332 23.98 -16.00 -14.24
N GLY A 333 23.84 -14.99 -13.39
CA GLY A 333 24.83 -14.65 -12.37
C GLY A 333 24.58 -15.43 -11.09
N ILE A 334 24.96 -16.71 -11.03
CA ILE A 334 24.70 -17.56 -9.86
C ILE A 334 25.96 -17.59 -8.98
N GLY A 335 25.88 -17.15 -7.73
CA GLY A 335 27.03 -17.22 -6.81
C GLY A 335 26.69 -16.99 -5.36
N HIS A 336 27.50 -17.55 -4.45
CA HIS A 336 27.33 -17.42 -2.99
C HIS A 336 26.01 -17.99 -2.45
N ASN A 337 25.40 -18.96 -3.14
CA ASN A 337 24.21 -19.65 -2.63
C ASN A 337 24.61 -20.86 -1.78
N VAL A 338 23.83 -21.20 -0.77
CA VAL A 338 23.93 -22.44 0.00
C VAL A 338 22.80 -23.34 -0.42
N VAL A 339 23.10 -24.42 -1.13
CA VAL A 339 22.06 -25.31 -1.68
C VAL A 339 22.29 -26.74 -1.22
N THR A 340 21.39 -27.26 -0.39
CA THR A 340 21.63 -28.52 0.34
C THR A 340 20.37 -29.35 0.54
N ASN A 341 20.51 -30.67 0.67
CA ASN A 341 19.43 -31.59 1.05
C ASN A 341 18.16 -31.55 0.17
N ASN A 342 18.28 -31.17 -1.11
CA ASN A 342 17.14 -31.20 -2.02
C ASN A 342 16.91 -32.62 -2.58
N GLY A 343 15.66 -32.97 -2.86
CA GLY A 343 15.23 -34.35 -3.09
C GLY A 343 15.84 -35.01 -4.34
N VAL A 344 16.09 -34.24 -5.40
CA VAL A 344 16.68 -34.75 -6.64
C VAL A 344 18.12 -34.28 -6.80
N ALA A 345 18.36 -32.97 -6.80
CA ALA A 345 19.69 -32.39 -6.93
C ALA A 345 19.74 -30.98 -6.34
N ASN A 346 20.92 -30.51 -5.94
CA ASN A 346 21.04 -29.13 -5.47
C ASN A 346 20.89 -28.12 -6.63
N PHE A 347 21.51 -28.40 -7.77
CA PHE A 347 21.46 -27.55 -8.95
C PHE A 347 21.02 -28.37 -10.17
N ASP A 348 20.33 -27.71 -11.11
CA ASP A 348 20.04 -28.30 -12.41
C ASP A 348 21.34 -28.70 -13.14
N PRO A 349 21.47 -29.98 -13.59
CA PRO A 349 22.64 -30.47 -14.31
C PRO A 349 22.88 -29.78 -15.66
N SER A 350 21.90 -29.07 -16.21
CA SER A 350 22.06 -28.25 -17.42
C SER A 350 22.89 -26.97 -17.18
N LEU A 351 23.06 -26.56 -15.92
CA LEU A 351 23.87 -25.41 -15.54
C LEU A 351 25.36 -25.70 -15.73
N THR A 352 25.98 -24.96 -16.63
CA THR A 352 27.41 -25.06 -16.94
C THR A 352 28.27 -24.37 -15.87
N ALA A 353 29.53 -24.81 -15.76
CA ALA A 353 30.56 -24.23 -14.89
C ALA A 353 30.75 -22.71 -15.01
N LEU A 354 30.37 -22.11 -16.14
CA LEU A 354 30.51 -20.69 -16.40
C LEU A 354 29.33 -19.86 -15.84
N GLN A 355 28.15 -20.47 -15.70
CA GLN A 355 26.93 -19.82 -15.19
C GLN A 355 26.87 -19.82 -13.66
N VAL A 356 27.57 -20.75 -13.02
CA VAL A 356 27.76 -20.72 -11.59
C VAL A 356 29.16 -20.21 -11.30
N PHE A 357 29.27 -18.97 -10.83
CA PHE A 357 30.49 -18.47 -10.23
C PHE A 357 30.62 -19.11 -8.84
N ILE A 358 31.11 -20.33 -8.86
CA ILE A 358 31.28 -21.17 -7.68
C ILE A 358 32.39 -20.62 -6.82
N THR A 359 32.00 -20.12 -5.66
CA THR A 359 32.82 -20.28 -4.45
C THR A 359 32.27 -21.37 -3.53
N ASP A 360 31.24 -22.12 -3.97
CA ASP A 360 30.68 -23.25 -3.21
C ASP A 360 31.57 -24.51 -3.36
N PRO A 361 32.28 -24.95 -2.31
CA PRO A 361 33.14 -26.12 -2.37
C PRO A 361 32.38 -27.44 -2.62
N ASN A 362 31.04 -27.44 -2.64
CA ASN A 362 30.23 -28.65 -2.80
C ASN A 362 29.67 -28.86 -4.22
N TRP A 363 29.96 -27.98 -5.18
CA TRP A 363 29.49 -28.18 -6.55
C TRP A 363 30.50 -28.94 -7.41
N CYS A 364 30.10 -30.12 -7.86
CA CYS A 364 30.84 -30.91 -8.84
C CYS A 364 30.01 -31.01 -10.12
N PRO A 365 30.39 -30.31 -11.21
CA PRO A 365 29.71 -30.48 -12.48
C PRO A 365 30.05 -31.86 -13.06
N GLY A 366 29.13 -32.83 -12.94
CA GLY A 366 29.21 -34.14 -13.61
C GLY A 366 28.94 -35.36 -12.70
N THR A 367 28.63 -36.50 -13.33
CA THR A 367 28.29 -37.79 -12.67
C THR A 367 29.49 -38.55 -12.10
N SER A 368 30.70 -38.00 -12.17
CA SER A 368 31.91 -38.65 -11.66
C SER A 368 32.51 -37.83 -10.53
N GLY A 369 32.08 -38.16 -9.30
CA GLY A 369 32.80 -37.99 -8.03
C GLY A 369 33.47 -36.64 -7.74
N CYS A 370 32.96 -35.95 -6.74
CA CYS A 370 33.82 -35.30 -5.76
C CYS A 370 34.51 -36.40 -4.91
#